data_AF-A0A849HBP8-F1
#
_entry.id   AF-A0A849HBP8-F1
#
_cell.length_a   1.000
_cell.length_b   1.000
_cell.length_c   1.000
_cell.angle_alpha   90.00
_cell.angle_beta   90.00
_cell.angle_gamma   90.00
#
_symmetry.space_group_name_H-M   'P 1'
#
loop_
_entity.id
_entity.type
_entity.pdbx_description
1 polymer ?
#
loop_
_entity_poly.entity_id
_entity_poly.type
_entity_poly.pdbx_seq_one_letter_code
_entity_poly.pdbx_strand_id
1 'polypeptide(L)'
;MSGRHIFIASICLALVMGFAPDPADCQQAGAVYQIPIRGDIELGLAPFVERSLEQARVNGAVAAILDIETPGGRVDAAQRIANAIADAEVPVYAFVNRHAYSAGAMIALAAERVYMRPGSVMGAATPVVGSGDKAPEKIVSAMRSQMRALAETRGLDPEVAAAMVDEDIEVEGVVEAGKLLTLTTSEAVEIGYAVEVEDWDALLADLGIEGAPLQGMQVNWAERIVRFLSNPIVAPFLLSLGFLGLIAEIKSPGIGIAGFAGLLSLALFFGS
;
A
#
# COMPACT_ATOMS: atom_id res chain seq x y z
N MET A 1 9.93 -37.44 38.11
CA MET A 1 9.16 -37.31 36.85
C MET A 1 7.95 -36.39 37.04
N SER A 2 8.14 -35.08 37.25
CA SER A 2 7.02 -34.15 37.49
C SER A 2 7.19 -32.74 36.88
N GLY A 3 8.35 -32.40 36.30
CA GLY A 3 8.61 -31.06 35.75
C GLY A 3 8.26 -30.86 34.26
N ARG A 4 7.96 -31.93 33.50
CA ARG A 4 7.80 -31.84 32.02
C ARG A 4 6.36 -31.55 31.56
N HIS A 5 5.37 -31.77 32.42
CA HIS A 5 3.96 -31.51 32.12
C HIS A 5 3.53 -30.05 32.42
N ILE A 6 4.27 -29.35 33.30
CA ILE A 6 3.98 -27.96 33.66
C ILE A 6 4.41 -27.00 32.55
N PHE A 7 5.48 -27.30 31.82
CA PHE A 7 5.97 -26.45 30.73
C PHE A 7 5.09 -26.53 29.45
N ILE A 8 4.47 -27.68 29.18
CA ILE A 8 3.58 -27.84 28.02
C ILE A 8 2.22 -27.17 28.27
N ALA A 9 1.74 -27.16 29.53
CA ALA A 9 0.51 -26.46 29.90
C ALA A 9 0.63 -24.93 29.81
N SER A 10 1.82 -24.36 30.03
CA SER A 10 2.05 -22.91 29.89
C SER A 10 2.11 -22.42 28.43
N ILE A 11 2.52 -23.28 27.48
CA ILE A 11 2.55 -22.94 26.04
C ILE A 11 1.14 -22.98 25.44
N CYS A 12 0.26 -23.88 25.90
CA CYS A 12 -1.13 -23.92 25.46
C CYS A 12 -1.98 -22.75 25.98
N LEU A 13 -1.63 -22.17 27.15
CA LEU A 13 -2.39 -21.05 27.72
C LEU A 13 -2.03 -19.70 27.07
N ALA A 14 -0.83 -19.57 26.50
CA ALA A 14 -0.42 -18.38 25.74
C ALA A 14 -1.04 -18.33 24.33
N LEU A 15 -1.47 -19.48 23.78
CA LEU A 15 -2.08 -19.55 22.44
C LEU A 15 -3.57 -19.13 22.41
N VAL A 16 -4.21 -19.02 23.58
CA VAL A 16 -5.66 -18.71 23.68
C VAL A 16 -5.91 -17.22 23.96
N MET A 17 -4.92 -16.46 24.44
CA MET A 17 -5.10 -15.03 24.74
C MET A 17 -5.03 -14.09 23.51
N GLY A 18 -4.80 -14.63 22.31
CA GLY A 18 -4.76 -13.84 21.07
C GLY A 18 -6.11 -13.69 20.36
N PHE A 19 -7.16 -14.38 20.81
CA PHE A 19 -8.51 -14.30 20.23
C PHE A 19 -9.30 -13.16 20.87
N ALA A 20 -8.82 -11.91 20.73
CA ALA A 20 -9.74 -10.79 20.85
C ALA A 20 -10.59 -10.78 19.56
N PRO A 21 -11.92 -10.97 19.63
CA PRO A 21 -12.76 -10.66 18.48
C PRO A 21 -12.53 -9.20 18.10
N ASP A 22 -12.32 -8.93 16.82
CA ASP A 22 -12.27 -7.54 16.33
C ASP A 22 -13.52 -6.81 16.85
N PRO A 23 -13.38 -5.56 17.33
CA PRO A 23 -14.53 -4.79 17.77
C PRO A 23 -15.56 -4.81 16.64
N ALA A 24 -16.80 -5.19 16.98
CA ALA A 24 -17.88 -5.25 16.02
C ALA A 24 -17.95 -3.92 15.27
N ASP A 25 -17.63 -3.95 13.98
CA ASP A 25 -17.66 -2.79 13.10
C ASP A 25 -19.10 -2.28 13.11
N CYS A 26 -19.33 -1.11 13.73
CA CYS A 26 -20.64 -0.49 13.72
C CYS A 26 -20.97 -0.10 12.28
N GLN A 27 -21.76 -0.93 11.60
CA GLN A 27 -22.29 -0.64 10.26
C GLN A 27 -23.08 0.66 10.29
N GLN A 28 -22.49 1.72 9.75
CA GLN A 28 -23.17 2.97 9.49
C GLN A 28 -23.29 3.15 7.98
N ALA A 29 -24.49 2.88 7.46
CA ALA A 29 -24.82 3.22 6.09
C ALA A 29 -24.58 4.72 5.87
N GLY A 30 -23.98 5.08 4.73
CA GLY A 30 -23.62 6.47 4.45
C GLY A 30 -22.31 6.95 5.08
N ALA A 31 -21.49 6.05 5.64
CA ALA A 31 -20.15 6.38 6.12
C ALA A 31 -19.16 6.62 4.97
N VAL A 32 -18.07 7.33 5.28
CA VAL A 32 -16.89 7.47 4.43
C VAL A 32 -15.79 6.56 4.97
N TYR A 33 -15.29 5.66 4.13
CA TYR A 33 -14.30 4.68 4.52
C TYR A 33 -12.89 5.24 4.36
N GLN A 34 -12.20 5.50 5.47
CA GLN A 34 -10.80 5.93 5.45
C GLN A 34 -9.89 4.69 5.40
N ILE A 35 -9.14 4.53 4.31
CA ILE A 35 -8.27 3.38 4.07
C ILE A 35 -6.80 3.83 4.17
N PRO A 36 -6.08 3.50 5.26
CA PRO A 36 -4.71 3.95 5.46
C PRO A 36 -3.71 3.23 4.54
N ILE A 37 -2.98 4.00 3.73
CA ILE A 37 -1.83 3.56 2.92
C ILE A 37 -0.58 4.20 3.53
N ARG A 38 -0.01 3.52 4.53
CA ARG A 38 1.09 4.04 5.36
C ARG A 38 2.32 3.16 5.25
N GLY A 39 3.49 3.80 5.09
CA GLY A 39 4.78 3.12 4.97
C GLY A 39 4.97 2.48 3.60
N ASP A 40 5.84 1.46 3.52
CA ASP A 40 6.15 0.80 2.25
C ASP A 40 4.92 0.10 1.66
N ILE A 41 4.83 0.14 0.33
CA ILE A 41 3.85 -0.65 -0.43
C ILE A 41 4.38 -2.08 -0.57
N GLU A 42 3.81 -2.99 0.21
CA GLU A 42 4.14 -4.42 0.23
C GLU A 42 2.96 -5.30 -0.22
N LEU A 43 3.18 -6.60 -0.43
CA LEU A 43 2.22 -7.50 -1.08
C LEU A 43 0.92 -7.70 -0.28
N GLY A 44 0.98 -7.63 1.05
CA GLY A 44 -0.15 -7.72 1.97
C GLY A 44 -1.01 -6.46 2.03
N LEU A 45 -0.53 -5.32 1.53
CA LEU A 45 -1.32 -4.09 1.48
C LEU A 45 -2.47 -4.20 0.46
N ALA A 46 -2.24 -4.85 -0.68
CA ALA A 46 -3.26 -4.97 -1.72
C ALA A 46 -4.52 -5.75 -1.24
N PRO A 47 -4.41 -6.95 -0.63
CA PRO A 47 -5.56 -7.62 -0.01
C PRO A 47 -6.29 -6.78 1.04
N PHE A 48 -5.57 -5.98 1.82
CA PHE A 48 -6.18 -5.08 2.80
C PHE A 48 -7.03 -4.00 2.12
N VAL A 49 -6.51 -3.37 1.06
CA VAL A 49 -7.26 -2.36 0.30
C VAL A 49 -8.46 -2.98 -0.41
N GLU A 50 -8.30 -4.14 -1.04
CA GLU A 50 -9.39 -4.90 -1.69
C GLU A 50 -10.52 -5.21 -0.70
N ARG A 51 -10.19 -5.76 0.48
CA ARG A 51 -11.17 -6.02 1.53
C ARG A 51 -11.85 -4.75 2.00
N SER A 52 -11.09 -3.67 2.14
CA SER A 52 -11.61 -2.38 2.60
C SER A 52 -12.61 -1.77 1.62
N LEU A 53 -12.33 -1.83 0.32
CA LEU A 53 -13.23 -1.38 -0.74
C LEU A 53 -14.48 -2.26 -0.81
N GLU A 54 -14.34 -3.58 -0.71
CA GLU A 54 -15.49 -4.50 -0.67
C GLU A 54 -16.37 -4.24 0.56
N GLN A 55 -15.77 -3.96 1.72
CA GLN A 55 -16.51 -3.65 2.93
C GLN A 55 -17.24 -2.29 2.82
N ALA A 56 -16.60 -1.29 2.23
CA ALA A 56 -17.24 -0.01 1.93
C ALA A 56 -18.47 -0.21 1.03
N ARG A 57 -18.34 -1.03 -0.02
CA ARG A 57 -19.42 -1.39 -0.94
C ARG A 57 -20.58 -2.11 -0.24
N VAL A 58 -20.29 -3.19 0.49
CA VAL A 58 -21.30 -4.00 1.20
C VAL A 58 -22.06 -3.17 2.23
N ASN A 59 -21.40 -2.22 2.87
CA ASN A 59 -22.01 -1.36 3.90
C ASN A 59 -22.67 -0.11 3.32
N GLY A 60 -22.69 0.08 2.00
CA GLY A 60 -23.31 1.24 1.35
C GLY A 60 -22.62 2.56 1.74
N ALA A 61 -21.29 2.57 1.72
CA ALA A 61 -20.50 3.77 1.92
C ALA A 61 -20.78 4.79 0.81
N VAL A 62 -20.71 6.08 1.15
CA VAL A 62 -20.83 7.16 0.16
C VAL A 62 -19.53 7.38 -0.61
N ALA A 63 -18.39 7.06 0.01
CA ALA A 63 -17.06 7.12 -0.60
C ALA A 63 -16.04 6.28 0.18
N ALA A 64 -14.95 5.91 -0.48
CA ALA A 64 -13.73 5.45 0.13
C ALA A 64 -12.61 6.47 -0.13
N ILE A 65 -11.83 6.81 0.90
CA ILE A 65 -10.71 7.74 0.79
C ILE A 65 -9.43 7.03 1.23
N LEU A 66 -8.48 6.93 0.30
CA LEU A 66 -7.14 6.39 0.55
C LEU A 66 -6.30 7.46 1.24
N ASP A 67 -5.93 7.24 2.50
CA ASP A 67 -5.08 8.15 3.27
C ASP A 67 -3.61 7.78 3.07
N ILE A 68 -2.97 8.46 2.11
CA ILE A 68 -1.67 8.09 1.55
C ILE A 68 -0.53 8.86 2.23
N GLU A 69 0.40 8.10 2.82
CA GLU A 69 1.73 8.55 3.23
C GLU A 69 2.72 7.41 3.03
N THR A 70 3.40 7.40 1.88
CA THR A 70 4.26 6.30 1.47
C THR A 70 5.48 6.78 0.68
N PRO A 71 6.67 6.23 0.96
CA PRO A 71 7.85 6.41 0.11
C PRO A 71 7.79 5.61 -1.19
N GLY A 72 6.76 4.78 -1.38
CA GLY A 72 6.63 3.85 -2.48
C GLY A 72 6.84 2.41 -2.04
N GLY A 73 7.23 1.55 -2.96
CA GLY A 73 7.42 0.13 -2.70
C GLY A 73 7.25 -0.68 -3.97
N ARG A 74 6.59 -1.82 -3.86
CA ARG A 74 6.48 -2.76 -4.97
C ARG A 74 5.48 -2.29 -6.03
N VAL A 75 5.92 -2.31 -7.28
CA VAL A 75 5.10 -1.94 -8.45
C VAL A 75 3.93 -2.91 -8.66
N ASP A 76 4.13 -4.21 -8.42
CA ASP A 76 3.07 -5.21 -8.58
C ASP A 76 1.93 -5.07 -7.55
N ALA A 77 2.27 -4.77 -6.30
CA ALA A 77 1.29 -4.44 -5.27
C ALA A 77 0.52 -3.16 -5.59
N ALA A 78 1.20 -2.10 -6.05
CA ALA A 78 0.54 -0.87 -6.46
C ALA A 78 -0.37 -1.05 -7.68
N GLN A 79 0.05 -1.83 -8.68
CA GLN A 79 -0.79 -2.17 -9.82
C GLN A 79 -2.06 -2.92 -9.39
N ARG A 80 -1.93 -3.87 -8.46
CA ARG A 80 -3.06 -4.61 -7.92
C ARG A 80 -4.04 -3.69 -7.18
N ILE A 81 -3.52 -2.73 -6.40
CA ILE A 81 -4.33 -1.69 -5.75
C ILE A 81 -5.01 -0.79 -6.78
N ALA A 82 -4.28 -0.32 -7.80
CA ALA A 82 -4.84 0.51 -8.87
C ALA A 82 -6.00 -0.20 -9.61
N ASN A 83 -5.84 -1.50 -9.88
CA ASN A 83 -6.91 -2.31 -10.48
C ASN A 83 -8.12 -2.43 -9.52
N ALA A 84 -7.88 -2.70 -8.23
CA ALA A 84 -8.95 -2.77 -7.24
C ALA A 84 -9.72 -1.44 -7.11
N ILE A 85 -9.05 -0.29 -7.28
CA ILE A 85 -9.68 1.03 -7.33
C ILE A 85 -10.52 1.18 -8.60
N ALA A 86 -10.00 0.75 -9.75
CA ALA A 86 -10.73 0.83 -11.02
C ALA A 86 -11.98 -0.06 -11.05
N ASP A 87 -11.94 -1.21 -10.36
CA ASP A 87 -13.05 -2.17 -10.24
C ASP A 87 -14.02 -1.82 -9.09
N ALA A 88 -13.73 -0.78 -8.30
CA ALA A 88 -14.54 -0.43 -7.14
C ALA A 88 -15.94 0.05 -7.54
N GLU A 89 -16.97 -0.46 -6.85
CA GLU A 89 -18.37 -0.02 -7.02
C GLU A 89 -18.74 1.15 -6.08
N VAL A 90 -17.77 1.72 -5.37
CA VAL A 90 -17.91 2.93 -4.56
C VAL A 90 -16.93 3.99 -5.06
N PRO A 91 -17.26 5.31 -4.98
CA PRO A 91 -16.32 6.34 -5.35
C PRO A 91 -15.05 6.28 -4.52
N VAL A 92 -13.88 6.32 -5.17
CA VAL A 92 -12.58 6.25 -4.49
C VAL A 92 -11.79 7.53 -4.72
N TYR A 93 -11.38 8.18 -3.63
CA TYR A 93 -10.54 9.38 -3.65
C TYR A 93 -9.19 9.12 -2.98
N ALA A 94 -8.16 9.85 -3.37
CA ALA A 94 -6.85 9.79 -2.72
C ALA A 94 -6.64 11.06 -1.90
N PHE A 95 -6.21 10.91 -0.65
CA PHE A 95 -5.75 12.01 0.19
C PHE A 95 -4.26 11.84 0.49
N VAL A 96 -3.41 12.62 -0.18
CA VAL A 96 -1.97 12.67 0.07
C VAL A 96 -1.72 13.53 1.30
N ASN A 97 -1.46 12.87 2.41
CA ASN A 97 -1.35 13.52 3.71
C ASN A 97 0.02 14.20 3.90
N ARG A 98 1.09 13.53 3.44
CA ARG A 98 2.45 14.11 3.44
C ARG A 98 3.18 13.83 2.14
N HIS A 99 3.22 12.58 1.71
CA HIS A 99 3.91 12.22 0.48
C HIS A 99 3.34 10.96 -0.15
N ALA A 100 3.24 10.97 -1.49
CA ALA A 100 2.88 9.84 -2.32
C ALA A 100 3.97 9.66 -3.38
N TYR A 101 5.09 9.07 -2.98
CA TYR A 101 6.22 8.85 -3.88
C TYR A 101 6.09 7.50 -4.61
N SER A 102 6.68 7.45 -5.79
CA SER A 102 6.87 6.23 -6.54
C SER A 102 5.55 5.47 -6.78
N ALA A 103 5.48 4.21 -6.37
CA ALA A 103 4.29 3.38 -6.40
C ALA A 103 3.06 4.05 -5.70
N GLY A 104 3.28 4.95 -4.74
CA GLY A 104 2.22 5.75 -4.13
C GLY A 104 1.57 6.76 -5.08
N ALA A 105 2.35 7.37 -5.99
CA ALA A 105 1.82 8.28 -7.00
C ALA A 105 0.89 7.54 -7.98
N MET A 106 1.24 6.30 -8.37
CA MET A 106 0.36 5.46 -9.17
C MET A 106 -0.97 5.18 -8.47
N ILE A 107 -0.92 4.81 -7.18
CA ILE A 107 -2.14 4.55 -6.40
C ILE A 107 -3.01 5.82 -6.30
N ALA A 108 -2.38 6.98 -6.06
CA ALA A 108 -3.09 8.25 -6.00
C ALA A 108 -3.77 8.58 -7.33
N LEU A 109 -3.07 8.47 -8.46
CA LEU A 109 -3.63 8.73 -9.79
C LEU A 109 -4.70 7.71 -10.23
N ALA A 110 -4.72 6.53 -9.63
CA ALA A 110 -5.78 5.55 -9.88
C ALA A 110 -7.12 5.98 -9.27
N ALA A 111 -7.12 6.84 -8.24
CA ALA A 111 -8.35 7.38 -7.65
C ALA A 111 -9.06 8.36 -8.60
N GLU A 112 -10.33 8.65 -8.34
CA GLU A 112 -11.13 9.58 -9.15
C GLU A 112 -10.63 11.02 -9.05
N ARG A 113 -10.15 11.40 -7.86
CA ARG A 113 -9.58 12.72 -7.59
C ARG A 113 -8.51 12.61 -6.49
N VAL A 114 -7.46 13.41 -6.64
CA VAL A 114 -6.39 13.54 -5.66
C VAL A 114 -6.59 14.80 -4.85
N TYR A 115 -6.61 14.64 -3.54
CA TYR A 115 -6.59 15.69 -2.54
C TYR A 115 -5.20 15.72 -1.90
N MET A 116 -4.65 16.91 -1.70
CA MET A 116 -3.31 17.08 -1.15
C MET A 116 -3.35 18.04 0.03
N ARG A 117 -2.73 17.66 1.16
CA ARG A 117 -2.51 18.58 2.29
C ARG A 117 -1.48 19.63 1.91
N PRO A 118 -1.58 20.90 2.35
CA PRO A 118 -0.53 21.89 2.15
C PRO A 118 0.85 21.38 2.57
N GLY A 119 1.84 21.54 1.68
CA GLY A 119 3.21 21.08 1.91
C GLY A 119 3.44 19.59 1.66
N SER A 120 2.46 18.88 1.10
CA SER A 120 2.62 17.50 0.64
C SER A 120 3.22 17.43 -0.77
N VAL A 121 3.65 16.24 -1.16
CA VAL A 121 4.35 15.99 -2.43
C VAL A 121 3.93 14.67 -3.08
N MET A 122 3.92 14.61 -4.42
CA MET A 122 3.55 13.43 -5.20
C MET A 122 4.37 13.33 -6.48
N GLY A 123 4.79 12.12 -6.87
CA GLY A 123 5.55 11.87 -8.09
C GLY A 123 6.77 10.99 -7.85
N ALA A 124 7.88 11.24 -8.57
CA ALA A 124 9.09 10.43 -8.52
C ALA A 124 8.84 8.92 -8.66
N ALA A 125 8.19 8.56 -9.77
CA ALA A 125 7.68 7.23 -10.12
C ALA A 125 8.54 6.40 -11.06
N THR A 126 9.81 6.75 -11.24
CA THR A 126 10.76 5.89 -11.94
C THR A 126 10.90 4.55 -11.20
N PRO A 127 10.64 3.41 -11.88
CA PRO A 127 10.83 2.10 -11.27
C PRO A 127 12.32 1.81 -11.10
N VAL A 128 12.68 1.24 -9.97
CA VAL A 128 14.04 0.79 -9.66
C VAL A 128 14.08 -0.71 -9.46
N VAL A 129 15.23 -1.33 -9.77
CA VAL A 129 15.48 -2.74 -9.47
C VAL A 129 16.01 -2.90 -8.04
N GLY A 130 16.14 -4.13 -7.54
CA GLY A 130 16.55 -4.39 -6.15
C GLY A 130 17.94 -3.84 -5.76
N SER A 131 18.79 -3.47 -6.72
CA SER A 131 20.06 -2.77 -6.46
C SER A 131 19.89 -1.27 -6.19
N GLY A 132 18.71 -0.70 -6.45
CA GLY A 132 18.43 0.74 -6.39
C GLY A 132 18.64 1.47 -7.72
N ASP A 133 19.17 0.80 -8.74
CA ASP A 133 19.37 1.40 -10.06
C ASP A 133 18.05 1.55 -10.82
N LYS A 134 17.99 2.54 -11.74
CA LYS A 134 16.88 2.70 -12.68
C LYS A 134 16.63 1.38 -13.41
N ALA A 135 15.36 0.96 -13.45
CA ALA A 135 15.00 -0.28 -14.11
C ALA A 135 15.27 -0.20 -15.62
N PRO A 136 15.42 -1.35 -16.31
CA PRO A 136 15.56 -1.37 -17.76
C PRO A 136 14.43 -0.62 -18.48
N GLU A 137 14.72 -0.04 -19.63
CA GLU A 137 13.77 0.77 -20.41
C GLU A 137 12.43 0.06 -20.66
N LYS A 138 12.43 -1.27 -20.81
CA LYS A 138 11.18 -2.04 -20.93
C LYS A 138 10.23 -1.84 -19.73
N ILE A 139 10.76 -1.79 -18.51
CA ILE A 139 9.99 -1.60 -17.28
C ILE A 139 9.61 -0.12 -17.12
N VAL A 140 10.53 0.80 -17.39
CA VAL A 140 10.28 2.25 -17.37
C VAL A 140 9.18 2.61 -18.36
N SER A 141 9.27 2.15 -19.60
CA SER A 141 8.25 2.38 -20.62
C SER A 141 6.89 1.80 -20.23
N ALA A 142 6.84 0.61 -19.61
CA ALA A 142 5.59 0.03 -19.15
C ALA A 142 4.96 0.88 -18.03
N MET A 143 5.77 1.29 -17.05
CA MET A 143 5.33 2.18 -15.97
C MET A 143 4.82 3.53 -16.51
N ARG A 144 5.56 4.12 -17.46
CA ARG A 144 5.18 5.36 -18.14
C ARG A 144 3.83 5.22 -18.85
N SER A 145 3.64 4.16 -19.63
CA SER A 145 2.36 3.89 -20.29
C SER A 145 1.22 3.68 -19.28
N GLN A 146 1.47 3.00 -18.16
CA GLN A 146 0.48 2.81 -17.12
C GLN A 146 0.06 4.15 -16.49
N MET A 147 1.02 5.00 -16.12
CA MET A 147 0.77 6.32 -15.52
C MET A 147 -0.01 7.24 -16.49
N ARG A 148 0.36 7.24 -17.77
CA ARG A 148 -0.41 7.95 -18.82
C ARG A 148 -1.85 7.47 -18.91
N ALA A 149 -2.07 6.15 -18.94
CA ALA A 149 -3.41 5.59 -19.03
C ALA A 149 -4.27 5.97 -17.82
N LEU A 150 -3.68 5.97 -16.60
CA LEU A 150 -4.37 6.46 -15.40
C LEU A 150 -4.76 7.94 -15.55
N ALA A 151 -3.83 8.80 -15.98
CA ALA A 151 -4.12 10.22 -16.22
C ALA A 151 -5.22 10.42 -17.30
N GLU A 152 -5.15 9.70 -18.42
CA GLU A 152 -6.14 9.76 -19.51
C GLU A 152 -7.55 9.40 -19.04
N THR A 153 -7.69 8.35 -18.23
CA THR A 153 -9.00 7.94 -17.67
C THR A 153 -9.60 8.98 -16.73
N ARG A 154 -8.76 9.86 -16.17
CA ARG A 154 -9.18 10.99 -15.31
C ARG A 154 -9.27 12.32 -16.05
N GLY A 155 -8.98 12.35 -17.35
CA GLY A 155 -8.96 13.59 -18.14
C GLY A 155 -7.83 14.54 -17.76
N LEU A 156 -6.77 14.01 -17.14
CA LEU A 156 -5.55 14.75 -16.81
C LEU A 156 -4.57 14.70 -17.99
N ASP A 157 -3.64 15.67 -18.06
CA ASP A 157 -2.59 15.65 -19.09
C ASP A 157 -1.65 14.45 -18.89
N PRO A 158 -1.64 13.44 -19.78
CA PRO A 158 -0.83 12.25 -19.59
C PRO A 158 0.68 12.50 -19.56
N GLU A 159 1.18 13.58 -20.17
CA GLU A 159 2.62 13.85 -20.21
C GLU A 159 3.16 14.25 -18.83
N VAL A 160 2.35 14.90 -17.98
CA VAL A 160 2.70 15.18 -16.58
C VAL A 160 2.90 13.86 -15.80
N ALA A 161 1.97 12.91 -15.91
CA ALA A 161 2.10 11.61 -15.28
C ALA A 161 3.27 10.78 -15.86
N ALA A 162 3.56 10.94 -17.15
CA ALA A 162 4.71 10.33 -17.81
C ALA A 162 6.04 10.91 -17.28
N ALA A 163 6.12 12.22 -17.09
CA ALA A 163 7.30 12.91 -16.57
C ALA A 163 7.58 12.61 -15.09
N MET A 164 6.58 12.11 -14.34
CA MET A 164 6.83 11.52 -13.02
C MET A 164 7.64 10.23 -13.11
N VAL A 165 7.64 9.54 -14.25
CA VAL A 165 8.31 8.24 -14.44
C VAL A 165 9.64 8.38 -15.15
N ASP A 166 9.70 9.23 -16.17
CA ASP A 166 10.85 9.35 -17.06
C ASP A 166 11.36 10.78 -17.11
N GLU A 167 12.60 10.98 -16.67
CA GLU A 167 13.25 12.29 -16.61
C GLU A 167 13.49 12.92 -17.98
N ASP A 168 13.46 12.12 -19.06
CA ASP A 168 13.64 12.62 -20.43
C ASP A 168 12.40 13.33 -20.99
N ILE A 169 11.27 13.27 -20.28
CA ILE A 169 10.02 13.93 -20.70
C ILE A 169 9.98 15.35 -20.16
N GLU A 170 9.90 16.30 -21.09
CA GLU A 170 9.71 17.71 -20.80
C GLU A 170 8.22 18.06 -20.89
N VAL A 171 7.73 18.80 -19.92
CA VAL A 171 6.40 19.40 -19.94
C VAL A 171 6.57 20.90 -19.74
N GLU A 172 6.21 21.68 -20.75
CA GLU A 172 6.41 23.13 -20.77
C GLU A 172 5.80 23.78 -19.53
N GLY A 173 6.60 24.54 -18.78
CA GLY A 173 6.18 25.22 -17.55
C GLY A 173 6.06 24.32 -16.31
N VAL A 174 6.30 23.01 -16.42
CA VAL A 174 6.18 22.05 -15.31
C VAL A 174 7.52 21.39 -14.98
N VAL A 175 8.21 20.82 -15.98
CA VAL A 175 9.50 20.15 -15.78
C VAL A 175 10.35 20.19 -17.04
N GLU A 176 11.63 20.51 -16.87
CA GLU A 176 12.65 20.49 -17.93
C GLU A 176 13.15 19.07 -18.18
N ALA A 177 13.51 18.77 -19.43
CA ALA A 177 14.17 17.50 -19.77
C ALA A 177 15.42 17.24 -18.91
N GLY A 178 15.59 15.99 -18.49
CA GLY A 178 16.65 15.52 -17.60
C GLY A 178 16.35 15.65 -16.11
N LYS A 179 15.12 16.04 -15.72
CA LYS A 179 14.68 16.11 -14.32
C LYS A 179 13.43 15.28 -14.11
N LEU A 180 13.40 14.52 -13.02
CA LEU A 180 12.22 13.75 -12.66
C LEU A 180 11.18 14.65 -11.98
N LEU A 181 9.92 14.55 -12.41
CA LEU A 181 8.85 15.37 -11.84
C LEU A 181 8.40 14.84 -10.46
N THR A 182 8.41 15.74 -9.49
CA THR A 182 7.72 15.61 -8.20
C THR A 182 6.96 16.90 -7.95
N LEU A 183 5.63 16.80 -7.87
CA LEU A 183 4.77 17.95 -7.65
C LEU A 183 4.64 18.22 -6.16
N THR A 184 4.83 19.47 -5.77
CA THR A 184 4.28 20.03 -4.54
C THR A 184 2.77 20.18 -4.64
N THR A 185 2.11 20.41 -3.50
CA THR A 185 0.66 20.70 -3.46
C THR A 185 0.28 21.82 -4.41
N SER A 186 0.99 22.96 -4.38
CA SER A 186 0.65 24.12 -5.20
C SER A 186 0.84 23.88 -6.69
N GLU A 187 1.92 23.20 -7.10
CA GLU A 187 2.16 22.83 -8.50
C GLU A 187 1.09 21.85 -9.00
N ALA A 188 0.72 20.86 -8.19
CA ALA A 188 -0.33 19.89 -8.55
C ALA A 188 -1.70 20.57 -8.71
N VAL A 189 -2.03 21.55 -7.89
CA VAL A 189 -3.26 22.34 -8.01
C VAL A 189 -3.24 23.22 -9.26
N GLU A 190 -2.11 23.91 -9.52
CA GLU A 190 -1.97 24.81 -10.67
C GLU A 190 -2.21 24.09 -12.01
N ILE A 191 -1.74 22.85 -12.13
CA ILE A 191 -1.91 22.04 -13.34
C ILE A 191 -3.15 21.13 -13.31
N GLY A 192 -4.00 21.26 -12.28
CA GLY A 192 -5.26 20.52 -12.15
C GLY A 192 -5.14 19.04 -11.78
N TYR A 193 -3.98 18.60 -11.31
CA TYR A 193 -3.72 17.23 -10.86
C TYR A 193 -4.23 16.93 -9.45
N ALA A 194 -4.44 17.95 -8.62
CA ALA A 194 -4.96 17.79 -7.27
C ALA A 194 -5.80 18.98 -6.81
N VAL A 195 -6.53 18.79 -5.71
CA VAL A 195 -7.19 19.85 -4.94
C VAL A 195 -6.49 19.98 -3.58
N GLU A 196 -6.14 21.20 -3.17
CA GLU A 196 -5.56 21.45 -1.85
C GLU A 196 -6.66 21.47 -0.78
N VAL A 197 -6.46 20.71 0.30
CA VAL A 197 -7.36 20.67 1.47
C VAL A 197 -6.54 20.60 2.76
N GLU A 198 -6.88 21.41 3.76
CA GLU A 198 -6.10 21.49 5.00
C GLU A 198 -6.25 20.24 5.88
N ASP A 199 -7.43 19.62 5.87
CA ASP A 199 -7.77 18.49 6.71
C ASP A 199 -8.92 17.65 6.13
N TRP A 200 -9.38 16.67 6.91
CA TRP A 200 -10.48 15.79 6.54
C TRP A 200 -11.80 16.55 6.42
N ASP A 201 -12.05 17.54 7.26
CA ASP A 201 -13.31 18.29 7.24
C ASP A 201 -13.41 19.11 5.94
N ALA A 202 -12.31 19.77 5.54
CA ALA A 202 -12.22 20.47 4.26
C ALA A 202 -12.39 19.53 3.06
N LEU A 203 -11.81 18.32 3.12
CA LEU A 203 -11.96 17.30 2.08
C LEU A 203 -13.43 16.86 1.94
N LEU A 204 -14.07 16.50 3.05
CA LEU A 204 -15.47 16.07 3.06
C LEU A 204 -16.41 17.18 2.58
N ALA A 205 -16.08 18.45 2.88
CA ALA A 205 -16.82 19.61 2.39
C ALA A 205 -16.68 19.81 0.87
N ASP A 206 -15.48 19.65 0.31
CA ASP A 206 -15.29 19.71 -1.15
C ASP A 206 -16.08 18.61 -1.89
N LEU A 207 -16.19 17.43 -1.27
CA LEU A 207 -16.99 16.32 -1.78
C LEU A 207 -18.50 16.48 -1.56
N GLY A 208 -18.95 17.49 -0.79
CA GLY A 208 -20.36 17.70 -0.46
C GLY A 208 -20.99 16.59 0.39
N ILE A 209 -20.16 15.93 1.21
CA ILE A 209 -20.55 14.83 2.11
C ILE A 209 -20.25 15.19 3.57
N GLU A 210 -20.44 16.47 3.93
CA GLU A 210 -20.22 16.95 5.29
C GLU A 210 -21.09 16.17 6.30
N GLY A 211 -20.49 15.80 7.42
CA GLY A 211 -21.18 15.07 8.48
C GLY A 211 -21.36 13.56 8.21
N ALA A 212 -20.89 13.04 7.07
CA ALA A 212 -20.75 11.61 6.88
C ALA A 212 -19.75 11.05 7.92
N PRO A 213 -20.09 9.99 8.66
CA PRO A 213 -19.21 9.43 9.67
C PRO A 213 -17.97 8.82 9.01
N LEU A 214 -16.78 9.19 9.49
CA LEU A 214 -15.53 8.58 9.06
C LEU A 214 -15.36 7.21 9.72
N GLN A 215 -15.37 6.16 8.90
CA GLN A 215 -15.08 4.79 9.32
C GLN A 215 -13.62 4.46 8.96
N GLY A 216 -12.75 4.46 9.98
CA GLY A 216 -11.34 4.14 9.81
C GLY A 216 -11.11 2.63 9.66
N MET A 217 -10.62 2.20 8.50
CA MET A 217 -10.29 0.81 8.25
C MET A 217 -9.05 0.38 9.02
N GLN A 218 -9.20 -0.69 9.78
CA GLN A 218 -8.12 -1.30 10.54
C GLN A 218 -7.61 -2.55 9.85
N VAL A 219 -6.29 -2.73 9.95
CA VAL A 219 -5.61 -3.96 9.54
C VAL A 219 -5.96 -5.04 10.57
N ASN A 220 -6.56 -6.13 10.11
CA ASN A 220 -6.89 -7.24 11.00
C ASN A 220 -5.61 -7.99 11.44
N TRP A 221 -5.74 -8.90 12.42
CA TRP A 221 -4.57 -9.60 12.95
C TRP A 221 -3.83 -10.43 11.90
N ALA A 222 -4.56 -11.06 10.97
CA ALA A 222 -3.99 -11.91 9.93
C ALA A 222 -3.21 -11.06 8.91
N GLU A 223 -3.78 -9.95 8.47
CA GLU A 223 -3.12 -8.98 7.61
C GLU A 223 -1.91 -8.37 8.30
N ARG A 224 -1.97 -8.06 9.59
CA ARG A 224 -0.81 -7.55 10.32
C ARG A 224 0.37 -8.51 10.26
N ILE A 225 0.10 -9.82 10.36
CA ILE A 225 1.12 -10.87 10.19
C ILE A 225 1.61 -10.89 8.74
N VAL A 226 0.71 -10.94 7.76
CA VAL A 226 1.09 -10.96 6.33
C VAL A 226 1.94 -9.75 5.97
N ARG A 227 1.49 -8.53 6.31
CA ARG A 227 2.23 -7.29 6.05
C ARG A 227 3.61 -7.27 6.73
N PHE A 228 3.73 -7.85 7.92
CA PHE A 228 5.01 -7.99 8.61
C PHE A 228 5.94 -8.98 7.89
N LEU A 229 5.42 -10.14 7.49
CA LEU A 229 6.20 -11.18 6.80
C LEU A 229 6.62 -10.75 5.38
N SER A 230 5.74 -10.01 4.68
CA SER A 230 5.94 -9.52 3.31
C SER A 230 6.71 -8.20 3.24
N ASN A 231 7.13 -7.66 4.40
CA ASN A 231 7.94 -6.45 4.44
C ASN A 231 9.30 -6.66 3.75
N PRO A 232 9.78 -5.70 2.93
CA PRO A 232 11.04 -5.84 2.18
C PRO A 232 12.27 -6.12 3.03
N ILE A 233 12.28 -5.69 4.29
CA ILE A 233 13.38 -5.91 5.23
C ILE A 233 13.25 -7.27 5.91
N VAL A 234 12.02 -7.72 6.24
CA VAL A 234 11.76 -8.94 7.01
C VAL A 234 11.85 -10.20 6.14
N ALA A 235 11.30 -10.15 4.92
CA ALA A 235 11.21 -11.31 4.04
C ALA A 235 12.58 -11.98 3.74
N PRO A 236 13.68 -11.23 3.49
CA PRO A 236 15.01 -11.82 3.32
C PRO A 236 15.54 -12.57 4.54
N PHE A 237 15.21 -12.13 5.76
CA PHE A 237 15.61 -12.83 6.99
C PHE A 237 14.84 -14.14 7.16
N LEU A 238 13.55 -14.17 6.82
CA LEU A 238 12.75 -15.41 6.84
C LEU A 238 13.32 -16.43 5.87
N LEU A 239 13.65 -16.01 4.65
CA LEU A 239 14.27 -16.87 3.64
C LEU A 239 15.62 -17.41 4.12
N SER A 240 16.46 -16.53 4.68
CA SER A 240 17.78 -16.89 5.22
C SER A 240 17.68 -17.88 6.37
N LEU A 241 16.79 -17.63 7.34
CA LEU A 241 16.54 -18.52 8.46
C LEU A 241 15.97 -19.87 7.99
N GLY A 242 15.10 -19.82 6.99
CA GLY A 242 14.55 -20.97 6.28
C GLY A 242 15.64 -21.90 5.76
N PHE A 243 16.52 -21.36 4.91
CA PHE A 243 17.64 -22.12 4.35
C PHE A 243 18.66 -22.55 5.40
N LEU A 244 19.01 -21.69 6.36
CA LEU A 244 19.94 -22.04 7.43
C LEU A 244 19.42 -23.18 8.31
N GLY A 245 18.13 -23.18 8.64
CA GLY A 245 17.48 -24.26 9.38
C GLY A 245 17.55 -25.60 8.64
N LEU A 246 17.27 -25.59 7.34
CA LEU A 246 17.40 -26.78 6.48
C LEU A 246 18.85 -27.28 6.41
N ILE A 247 19.82 -26.38 6.20
CA ILE A 247 21.25 -26.75 6.13
C ILE A 247 21.73 -27.32 7.47
N ALA A 248 21.32 -26.72 8.58
CA ALA A 248 21.68 -27.18 9.92
C ALA A 248 21.17 -28.60 10.19
N GLU A 249 19.92 -28.89 9.81
CA GLU A 249 19.34 -30.25 9.94
C GLU A 249 20.07 -31.28 9.07
N ILE A 250 20.42 -30.93 7.82
CA ILE A 250 21.17 -31.83 6.93
C ILE A 250 22.57 -32.13 7.47
N LYS A 251 23.25 -31.10 8.02
CA LYS A 251 24.62 -31.25 8.55
C LYS A 251 24.69 -31.90 9.92
N SER A 252 23.65 -31.75 10.74
CA SER A 252 23.56 -32.33 12.07
C SER A 252 22.22 -33.06 12.22
N PRO A 253 22.04 -34.21 11.55
CA PRO A 253 20.79 -34.97 11.60
C PRO A 253 20.49 -35.33 13.05
N GLY A 254 19.35 -34.88 13.59
CA GLY A 254 19.10 -35.05 15.01
C GLY A 254 17.66 -34.80 15.45
N ILE A 255 17.38 -33.58 15.90
CA ILE A 255 16.17 -33.27 16.68
C ILE A 255 15.01 -32.82 15.78
N GLY A 256 15.24 -32.50 14.51
CA GLY A 256 14.21 -31.97 13.61
C GLY A 256 13.77 -30.53 13.90
N ILE A 257 14.22 -29.92 15.01
CA ILE A 257 13.82 -28.55 15.39
C ILE A 257 14.36 -27.52 14.40
N ALA A 258 15.61 -27.68 13.97
CA ALA A 258 16.23 -26.77 12.99
C ALA A 258 15.55 -26.93 11.61
N GLY A 259 15.30 -28.17 11.20
CA GLY A 259 14.55 -28.46 9.97
C GLY A 259 13.12 -27.93 10.01
N PHE A 260 12.40 -28.11 11.12
CA PHE A 260 11.04 -27.61 11.31
C PHE A 260 10.99 -26.08 11.32
N ALA A 261 11.90 -25.42 12.05
CA ALA A 261 11.99 -23.96 12.03
C ALA A 261 12.31 -23.46 10.61
N GLY A 262 13.21 -24.13 9.90
CA GLY A 262 13.52 -23.81 8.50
C GLY A 262 12.31 -23.95 7.58
N LEU A 263 11.59 -25.07 7.66
CA LEU A 263 10.37 -25.30 6.89
C LEU A 263 9.26 -24.32 7.24
N LEU A 264 9.07 -23.99 8.52
CA LEU A 264 8.09 -23.00 8.96
C LEU A 264 8.43 -21.61 8.42
N SER A 265 9.69 -21.17 8.50
CA SER A 265 10.11 -19.89 7.94
C SER A 265 9.91 -19.82 6.42
N LEU A 266 10.19 -20.90 5.69
CA LEU A 266 9.92 -20.97 4.25
C LEU A 266 8.41 -20.99 3.95
N ALA A 267 7.63 -21.75 4.71
CA ALA A 267 6.18 -21.81 4.55
C ALA A 267 5.53 -20.44 4.79
N LEU A 268 6.01 -19.71 5.81
CA LEU A 268 5.57 -18.34 6.08
C LEU A 268 5.98 -17.37 4.96
N PHE A 269 7.21 -17.48 4.44
CA PHE A 269 7.69 -16.63 3.33
C PHE A 269 6.94 -16.86 2.02
N PHE A 270 6.68 -18.12 1.65
CA PHE A 270 5.96 -18.44 0.41
C PHE A 270 4.43 -18.34 0.55
N GLY A 271 3.92 -18.33 1.78
CA GLY A 271 2.50 -18.20 2.09
C GLY A 271 2.03 -16.76 2.36
N SER A 272 2.96 -15.81 2.48
CA SER A 272 2.72 -14.37 2.70
C SER A 272 2.74 -13.55 1.43
#